data_AF-A0A953RZR3-F1
#
_entry.id   AF-A0A953RZR3-F1
#
_cell.length_a   1.000
_cell.length_b   1.000
_cell.length_c   1.000
_cell.angle_alpha   90.00
_cell.angle_beta   90.00
_cell.angle_gamma   90.00
#
_symmetry.space_group_name_H-M   'P 1'
#
loop_
_entity.id
_entity.type
_entity.pdbx_description
1 polymer ?
#
loop_
_entity_poly.entity_id
_entity_poly.type
_entity_poly.pdbx_seq_one_letter_code
_entity_poly.pdbx_strand_id
1 'polypeptide(L)'
;MTTWTGGYAIGTTQLTVGSTAGMSTSSLLFLDQLDDTSDGYPAKGDIAICGTSPSFCLTTNGDEFFSRTSVGNAGNRGQQEQQIITQIVDGTHINISPGIRLPNWRSSQSPAAFTGKSFATLNGIESMSLNNQLGGINSNIMMSGCIQCWAKGVRVLNASSRNHVWLYQCNHCEVRDSYFYGSANGAGSTSYGIEFAQTDGCKVENNIFQHETLPINVNGSDVGSVIAHNFSIDDNYTAGGAGNDWMQPTVTLHQAGIAMLLVEGNSGLGMNADDVHGSHHFITEFRNHWYGDIWNNPVKASNTTLIHLEAWTRFSNILGNVLGRSGYYTTYSVDQNTNDKAIITTGDPDNSPTKDARVKATGMFWGNYDTVTAATRWNASEVPSGITNFANPVPGNQNLPASFYLSSKPSFFGTTPYPAVGPDVTGGNGPAGHSYYIPAESCWYNVMKGVVGSSGALAFDADGCYAASTGSSYVAPPTGIVAAVD
;
A
#
# COMPACT_ATOMS: atom_id res chain seq x y z
N MET A 1 -2.68 28.25 3.52
CA MET A 1 -3.38 27.42 4.52
C MET A 1 -4.57 28.20 5.03
N THR A 2 -5.68 27.52 5.28
CA THR A 2 -6.91 28.09 5.84
C THR A 2 -7.61 27.03 6.71
N THR A 3 -8.54 27.45 7.56
CA THR A 3 -9.40 26.50 8.30
C THR A 3 -10.34 25.80 7.34
N TRP A 4 -10.62 24.52 7.58
CA TRP A 4 -11.70 23.79 6.93
C TRP A 4 -12.84 23.67 7.94
N THR A 5 -13.99 24.28 7.66
CA THR A 5 -15.04 24.52 8.65
C THR A 5 -16.35 23.77 8.37
N GLY A 6 -16.52 23.20 7.18
CA GLY A 6 -17.73 22.45 6.82
C GLY A 6 -17.57 21.57 5.60
N GLY A 7 -18.49 20.62 5.42
CA GLY A 7 -18.47 19.64 4.33
C GLY A 7 -17.69 18.36 4.65
N TYR A 8 -17.77 17.87 5.88
CA TYR A 8 -16.99 16.72 6.36
C TYR A 8 -17.54 15.34 5.98
N ALA A 9 -18.82 15.26 5.56
CA ALA A 9 -19.47 13.97 5.33
C ALA A 9 -18.90 13.27 4.08
N ILE A 10 -18.83 11.94 4.12
CA ILE A 10 -18.43 11.12 2.96
C ILE A 10 -19.25 11.53 1.73
N GLY A 11 -18.57 11.63 0.58
CA GLY A 11 -19.15 12.00 -0.70
C GLY A 11 -19.39 13.50 -0.89
N THR A 12 -19.11 14.33 0.12
CA THR A 12 -19.21 15.79 -0.03
C THR A 12 -18.22 16.29 -1.07
N THR A 13 -18.70 17.06 -2.05
CA THR A 13 -17.89 17.68 -3.11
C THR A 13 -17.78 19.20 -2.99
N GLN A 14 -18.41 19.84 -2.00
CA GLN A 14 -18.27 21.26 -1.73
C GLN A 14 -17.82 21.47 -0.27
N LEU A 15 -16.70 22.16 -0.09
CA LEU A 15 -16.14 22.44 1.23
C LEU A 15 -16.33 23.91 1.60
N THR A 16 -16.58 24.16 2.89
CA THR A 16 -16.50 25.50 3.47
C THR A 16 -15.11 25.69 4.10
N VAL A 17 -14.38 26.69 3.65
CA VAL A 17 -13.04 27.05 4.13
C VAL A 17 -13.02 28.48 4.66
N GLY A 18 -12.06 28.82 5.53
CA GLY A 18 -11.95 30.16 6.09
C GLY A 18 -11.57 31.24 5.06
N SER A 19 -10.99 30.86 3.92
CA SER A 19 -10.64 31.75 2.81
C SER A 19 -10.20 30.94 1.58
N THR A 20 -10.59 31.37 0.39
CA THR A 20 -10.11 30.82 -0.89
C THR A 20 -8.90 31.58 -1.46
N ALA A 21 -8.35 32.53 -0.71
CA ALA A 21 -7.18 33.31 -1.15
C ALA A 21 -5.97 32.40 -1.45
N GLY A 22 -5.44 32.51 -2.67
CA GLY A 22 -4.29 31.72 -3.13
C GLY A 22 -4.64 30.30 -3.59
N MET A 23 -5.92 29.92 -3.63
CA MET A 23 -6.38 28.69 -4.27
C MET A 23 -6.67 28.94 -5.76
N SER A 24 -6.51 27.89 -6.57
CA SER A 24 -6.82 27.89 -8.00
C SER A 24 -7.59 26.63 -8.36
N THR A 25 -8.32 26.64 -9.47
CA THR A 25 -8.86 25.40 -10.03
C THR A 25 -7.73 24.52 -10.59
N SER A 26 -7.97 23.21 -10.65
CA SER A 26 -7.02 22.20 -11.11
C SER A 26 -5.73 22.10 -10.28
N SER A 27 -5.70 22.65 -9.06
CA SER A 27 -4.60 22.45 -8.11
C SER A 27 -4.92 21.39 -7.07
N LEU A 28 -3.87 20.74 -6.57
CA LEU A 28 -3.95 19.81 -5.45
C LEU A 28 -4.26 20.54 -4.15
N LEU A 29 -5.24 20.03 -3.43
CA LEU A 29 -5.67 20.45 -2.11
C LEU A 29 -5.34 19.33 -1.13
N PHE A 30 -4.70 19.67 -0.03
CA PHE A 30 -4.46 18.78 1.10
C PHE A 30 -5.42 19.13 2.22
N LEU A 31 -6.14 18.12 2.71
CA LEU A 31 -7.02 18.18 3.87
C LEU A 31 -6.40 17.41 5.01
N ASP A 32 -6.34 17.99 6.20
CA ASP A 32 -5.86 17.30 7.39
C ASP A 32 -6.55 17.76 8.67
N GLN A 33 -6.33 17.01 9.74
CA GLN A 33 -6.81 17.31 11.09
C GLN A 33 -5.78 16.83 12.11
N LEU A 34 -5.93 17.25 13.37
CA LEU A 34 -5.04 16.80 14.44
C LEU A 34 -5.20 15.30 14.71
N ASP A 35 -4.15 14.65 15.17
CA ASP A 35 -4.23 13.30 15.72
C ASP A 35 -5.18 13.25 16.91
N ASP A 36 -5.86 12.12 17.06
CA ASP A 36 -6.77 11.88 18.16
C ASP A 36 -6.02 11.87 19.49
N THR A 37 -6.68 12.32 20.57
CA THR A 37 -6.12 12.25 21.93
C THR A 37 -6.72 11.09 22.74
N SER A 38 -7.62 10.31 22.14
CA SER A 38 -8.31 9.19 22.76
C SER A 38 -8.78 8.19 21.70
N ASP A 39 -8.94 6.94 22.10
CA ASP A 39 -9.44 5.86 21.25
C ASP A 39 -10.89 6.08 20.77
N GLY A 40 -11.03 6.32 19.47
CA GLY A 40 -12.24 6.04 18.71
C GLY A 40 -13.07 7.25 18.28
N TYR A 41 -13.50 7.21 17.01
CA TYR A 41 -14.52 8.05 16.41
C TYR A 41 -15.21 7.27 15.27
N PRO A 42 -16.55 7.33 15.12
CA PRO A 42 -17.51 8.12 15.90
C PRO A 42 -17.83 7.52 17.28
N ALA A 43 -17.41 6.28 17.57
CA ALA A 43 -17.51 5.69 18.90
C ALA A 43 -16.16 5.13 19.36
N LYS A 44 -16.05 4.89 20.67
CA LYS A 44 -14.87 4.27 21.28
C LYS A 44 -14.56 2.93 20.61
N GLY A 45 -13.30 2.70 20.26
CA GLY A 45 -12.87 1.47 19.59
C GLY A 45 -13.11 1.46 18.08
N ASP A 46 -13.60 2.54 17.48
CA ASP A 46 -13.68 2.69 16.01
C ASP A 46 -12.38 3.28 15.45
N ILE A 47 -12.45 4.35 14.67
CA ILE A 47 -11.28 4.96 14.02
C ILE A 47 -10.52 5.80 15.04
N ALA A 48 -9.21 5.64 15.10
CA ALA A 48 -8.35 6.49 15.90
C ALA A 48 -7.09 6.80 15.12
N ILE A 49 -6.88 8.04 14.71
CA ILE A 49 -5.65 8.50 14.07
C ILE A 49 -4.65 8.84 15.15
N CYS A 50 -3.51 8.15 15.14
CA CYS A 50 -2.53 8.32 16.17
C CYS A 50 -1.16 7.92 15.61
N GLY A 51 -0.35 8.95 15.29
CA GLY A 51 1.03 8.80 14.82
C GLY A 51 2.05 9.40 15.78
N THR A 52 1.61 9.95 16.92
CA THR A 52 2.51 10.57 17.90
C THR A 52 2.63 9.80 19.20
N SER A 53 3.79 9.92 19.83
CA SER A 53 4.11 9.39 21.16
C SER A 53 4.63 10.49 22.11
N PRO A 54 4.51 10.29 23.43
CA PRO A 54 3.72 9.22 24.05
C PRO A 54 2.22 9.50 23.90
N SER A 55 1.45 8.49 23.51
CA SER A 55 -0.01 8.60 23.36
C SER A 55 -0.71 7.37 23.87
N PHE A 56 -2.03 7.27 23.64
CA PHE A 56 -2.82 6.11 24.01
C PHE A 56 -2.55 4.89 23.10
N CYS A 57 -1.92 5.09 21.93
CA CYS A 57 -1.73 4.04 20.93
C CYS A 57 -0.26 3.75 20.57
N LEU A 58 0.67 4.67 20.84
CA LEU A 58 2.09 4.50 20.52
C LEU A 58 3.00 4.78 21.72
N THR A 59 4.08 3.99 21.84
CA THR A 59 5.17 4.26 22.80
C THR A 59 6.36 5.00 22.18
N THR A 60 6.49 5.03 20.85
CA THR A 60 7.49 5.79 20.09
C THR A 60 6.81 6.65 19.02
N ASN A 61 7.45 7.73 18.56
CA ASN A 61 6.81 8.57 17.54
C ASN A 61 6.76 7.79 16.23
N GLY A 62 5.72 8.00 15.42
CA GLY A 62 5.82 7.73 13.99
C GLY A 62 6.98 8.53 13.43
N ASP A 63 7.88 7.84 12.74
CA ASP A 63 9.20 8.41 12.49
C ASP A 63 9.19 9.43 11.33
N GLU A 64 8.22 9.41 10.40
CA GLU A 64 8.34 10.18 9.16
C GLU A 64 6.98 10.58 8.48
N PHE A 65 6.99 11.63 7.65
CA PHE A 65 5.93 12.02 6.69
C PHE A 65 4.48 12.21 7.19
N PHE A 66 4.31 12.74 8.41
CA PHE A 66 3.04 13.38 8.80
C PHE A 66 2.56 14.37 7.74
N SER A 67 1.23 14.52 7.59
CA SER A 67 0.62 15.59 6.79
C SER A 67 1.31 16.92 7.08
N ARG A 68 1.33 17.27 8.38
CA ARG A 68 2.07 18.41 8.93
C ARG A 68 2.51 18.09 10.35
N THR A 69 3.78 18.32 10.63
CA THR A 69 4.31 18.44 12.00
C THR A 69 4.18 19.89 12.44
N SER A 70 3.77 20.14 13.68
CA SER A 70 3.69 21.54 14.16
C SER A 70 5.07 22.08 14.51
N VAL A 71 5.47 23.21 13.91
CA VAL A 71 6.41 24.13 14.56
C VAL A 71 5.60 24.92 15.59
N GLY A 72 5.70 24.53 16.87
CA GLY A 72 5.02 25.17 18.00
C GLY A 72 3.60 24.66 18.26
N ASN A 73 3.43 23.88 19.33
CA ASN A 73 2.22 23.58 20.12
C ASN A 73 0.85 23.28 19.43
N ALA A 74 0.77 23.14 18.11
CA ALA A 74 -0.50 22.88 17.43
C ALA A 74 -0.86 21.38 17.35
N GLY A 75 0.04 20.47 17.73
CA GLY A 75 -0.15 19.01 17.61
C GLY A 75 0.13 18.51 16.18
N ASN A 76 0.48 17.23 16.06
CA ASN A 76 0.78 16.61 14.76
C ASN A 76 -0.49 16.16 14.04
N ARG A 77 -0.35 15.94 12.73
CA ARG A 77 -1.42 15.59 11.80
C ARG A 77 -0.98 14.40 10.95
N GLY A 78 -1.27 13.20 11.40
CA GLY A 78 -0.98 11.93 10.73
C GLY A 78 -1.94 11.63 9.58
N GLN A 79 -3.20 12.04 9.70
CA GLN A 79 -4.19 11.86 8.63
C GLN A 79 -4.13 13.00 7.61
N GLN A 80 -4.18 12.63 6.33
CA GLN A 80 -4.34 13.53 5.19
C GLN A 80 -5.30 12.91 4.18
N GLU A 81 -6.05 13.74 3.45
CA GLU A 81 -6.73 13.33 2.21
C GLU A 81 -6.49 14.41 1.15
N GLN A 82 -6.09 14.00 -0.07
CA GLN A 82 -5.82 14.93 -1.16
C GLN A 82 -7.01 15.00 -2.13
N GLN A 83 -7.20 16.18 -2.70
CA GLN A 83 -8.31 16.47 -3.60
C GLN A 83 -7.86 17.40 -4.73
N ILE A 84 -8.58 17.41 -5.85
CA ILE A 84 -8.41 18.43 -6.89
C ILE A 84 -9.50 19.49 -6.73
N ILE A 85 -9.11 20.77 -6.66
CA ILE A 85 -10.07 21.87 -6.66
C ILE A 85 -10.70 21.99 -8.05
N THR A 86 -11.99 21.73 -8.17
CA THR A 86 -12.73 21.81 -9.45
C THR A 86 -13.34 23.19 -9.67
N GLN A 87 -13.66 23.93 -8.61
CA GLN A 87 -14.24 25.27 -8.70
C GLN A 87 -13.94 26.11 -7.46
N ILE A 88 -13.63 27.40 -7.64
CA ILE A 88 -13.73 28.41 -6.60
C ILE A 88 -15.13 29.02 -6.68
N VAL A 89 -15.97 28.74 -5.69
CA VAL A 89 -17.38 29.16 -5.69
C VAL A 89 -17.50 30.60 -5.22
N ASP A 90 -16.84 30.95 -4.12
CA ASP A 90 -16.75 32.30 -3.56
C ASP A 90 -15.53 32.46 -2.64
N GLY A 91 -15.52 33.46 -1.75
CA GLY A 91 -14.42 33.72 -0.81
C GLY A 91 -14.22 32.64 0.26
N THR A 92 -15.17 31.72 0.45
CA THR A 92 -15.19 30.70 1.51
C THR A 92 -15.64 29.32 1.05
N HIS A 93 -16.01 29.13 -0.22
CA HIS A 93 -16.49 27.86 -0.74
C HIS A 93 -15.68 27.40 -1.96
N ILE A 94 -15.33 26.11 -1.96
CA ILE A 94 -14.68 25.43 -3.09
C ILE A 94 -15.40 24.13 -3.41
N ASN A 95 -15.41 23.74 -4.68
CA ASN A 95 -15.77 22.39 -5.09
C ASN A 95 -14.50 21.55 -5.30
N ILE A 96 -14.58 20.27 -4.98
CA ILE A 96 -13.48 19.30 -5.05
C ILE A 96 -13.90 18.05 -5.84
N SER A 97 -12.90 17.28 -6.28
CA SER A 97 -13.07 15.92 -6.78
C SER A 97 -11.83 15.08 -6.42
N PRO A 98 -12.00 13.81 -5.98
CA PRO A 98 -13.27 13.16 -5.61
C PRO A 98 -13.99 13.84 -4.42
N GLY A 99 -15.12 13.27 -4.00
CA GLY A 99 -15.72 13.67 -2.72
C GLY A 99 -14.92 13.12 -1.54
N ILE A 100 -15.13 13.68 -0.34
CA ILE A 100 -14.51 13.21 0.91
C ILE A 100 -14.73 11.69 1.09
N ARG A 101 -13.68 10.92 1.42
CA ARG A 101 -13.76 9.46 1.59
C ARG A 101 -13.77 9.03 3.04
N LEU A 102 -13.03 9.71 3.91
CA LEU A 102 -12.89 9.26 5.30
C LEU A 102 -14.07 9.74 6.18
N PRO A 103 -14.64 8.86 7.03
CA PRO A 103 -15.83 9.20 7.84
C PRO A 103 -15.52 9.96 9.14
N ASN A 104 -14.24 10.23 9.45
CA ASN A 104 -13.82 10.74 10.76
C ASN A 104 -13.45 12.24 10.78
N TRP A 105 -13.70 12.96 9.69
CA TRP A 105 -13.50 14.41 9.62
C TRP A 105 -14.52 15.13 10.51
N ARG A 106 -14.03 16.04 11.38
CA ARG A 106 -14.91 16.72 12.35
C ARG A 106 -14.35 18.05 12.86
N SER A 107 -15.24 18.99 13.12
CA SER A 107 -14.86 20.34 13.60
C SER A 107 -14.09 20.34 14.92
N SER A 108 -14.29 19.34 15.79
CA SER A 108 -13.56 19.21 17.05
C SER A 108 -12.09 18.82 16.89
N GLN A 109 -11.65 18.43 15.69
CA GLN A 109 -10.30 17.95 15.42
C GLN A 109 -9.42 18.99 14.69
N SER A 110 -9.83 20.26 14.72
CA SER A 110 -9.16 21.38 14.04
C SER A 110 -8.82 21.11 12.57
N PRO A 111 -9.80 20.78 11.69
CA PRO A 111 -9.53 20.50 10.29
C PRO A 111 -8.95 21.73 9.56
N ALA A 112 -8.07 21.48 8.60
CA ALA A 112 -7.44 22.52 7.81
C ALA A 112 -7.28 22.11 6.35
N ALA A 113 -7.15 23.12 5.51
CA ALA A 113 -6.98 22.99 4.07
C ALA A 113 -5.76 23.81 3.61
N PHE A 114 -4.92 23.22 2.77
CA PHE A 114 -3.77 23.92 2.20
C PHE A 114 -3.46 23.44 0.77
N THR A 115 -2.79 24.30 0.01
CA THR A 115 -2.37 24.05 -1.37
C THR A 115 -0.91 24.50 -1.53
N GLY A 116 -0.20 23.87 -2.46
CA GLY A 116 1.10 24.31 -2.97
C GLY A 116 0.95 25.29 -4.14
N LYS A 117 2.05 25.94 -4.56
CA LYS A 117 2.04 26.92 -5.67
C LYS A 117 2.29 26.29 -7.06
N SER A 118 2.82 25.07 -7.13
CA SER A 118 3.13 24.39 -8.40
C SER A 118 3.20 22.89 -8.18
N PHE A 119 2.52 22.13 -9.04
CA PHE A 119 2.58 20.67 -9.07
C PHE A 119 2.98 20.22 -10.48
N ALA A 120 3.83 19.20 -10.55
CA ALA A 120 4.11 18.52 -11.81
C ALA A 120 2.87 17.73 -12.22
N THR A 121 2.47 17.83 -13.48
CA THR A 121 1.31 17.09 -14.00
C THR A 121 1.71 16.38 -15.28
N LEU A 122 1.24 15.15 -15.46
CA LEU A 122 1.42 14.38 -16.70
C LEU A 122 2.89 14.19 -17.13
N ASN A 123 3.80 14.07 -16.15
CA ASN A 123 5.20 13.77 -16.41
C ASN A 123 5.46 12.27 -16.25
N GLY A 124 6.17 11.68 -17.20
CA GLY A 124 6.43 10.24 -17.25
C GLY A 124 7.89 9.89 -17.49
N ILE A 125 8.35 8.79 -16.91
CA ILE A 125 9.61 8.10 -17.26
C ILE A 125 9.26 6.70 -17.77
N GLU A 126 9.75 6.35 -18.96
CA GLU A 126 9.40 5.09 -19.61
C GLU A 126 10.60 4.37 -20.25
N SER A 127 10.53 3.04 -20.28
CA SER A 127 11.36 2.15 -21.13
C SER A 127 12.86 2.40 -21.04
N MET A 128 13.38 2.56 -19.82
CA MET A 128 14.81 2.79 -19.58
C MET A 128 15.36 1.99 -18.41
N SER A 129 16.67 1.84 -18.39
CA SER A 129 17.41 1.23 -17.28
C SER A 129 18.17 2.28 -16.49
N LEU A 130 17.92 2.35 -15.19
CA LEU A 130 18.61 3.19 -14.23
C LEU A 130 19.47 2.29 -13.33
N ASN A 131 20.74 2.61 -13.14
CA ASN A 131 21.64 1.85 -12.28
C ASN A 131 22.42 2.81 -11.36
N ASN A 132 22.19 2.70 -10.06
CA ASN A 132 22.85 3.53 -9.05
C ASN A 132 23.98 2.77 -8.32
N GLN A 133 24.92 2.22 -9.09
CA GLN A 133 26.04 1.45 -8.55
C GLN A 133 26.97 2.25 -7.62
N LEU A 134 27.09 3.57 -7.83
CA LEU A 134 28.00 4.42 -7.07
C LEU A 134 27.39 4.96 -5.77
N GLY A 135 26.08 4.78 -5.56
CA GLY A 135 25.37 5.36 -4.42
C GLY A 135 25.33 6.89 -4.44
N GLY A 136 25.08 7.49 -3.26
CA GLY A 136 25.14 8.95 -3.08
C GLY A 136 23.88 9.75 -3.43
N ILE A 137 22.79 9.07 -3.82
CA ILE A 137 21.46 9.66 -4.01
C ILE A 137 20.47 9.04 -3.02
N ASN A 138 19.36 9.75 -2.75
CA ASN A 138 18.29 9.30 -1.84
C ASN A 138 17.16 8.52 -2.53
N SER A 139 16.94 8.71 -3.83
CA SER A 139 15.93 7.98 -4.61
C SER A 139 16.40 7.88 -6.06
N ASN A 140 16.18 6.75 -6.74
CA ASN A 140 16.48 6.65 -8.18
C ASN A 140 15.46 7.44 -9.02
N ILE A 141 14.18 7.35 -8.67
CA ILE A 141 13.08 8.11 -9.27
C ILE A 141 12.33 8.80 -8.13
N MET A 142 12.25 10.12 -8.15
CA MET A 142 11.43 10.88 -7.19
C MET A 142 10.30 11.58 -7.96
N MET A 143 9.06 11.20 -7.64
CA MET A 143 7.86 11.94 -8.03
C MET A 143 7.46 12.81 -6.83
N SER A 144 7.71 14.11 -6.91
CA SER A 144 7.45 15.05 -5.81
C SER A 144 6.40 16.08 -6.22
N GLY A 145 5.31 16.21 -5.45
CA GLY A 145 4.24 17.16 -5.75
C GLY A 145 3.64 16.91 -7.14
N CYS A 146 3.31 15.66 -7.45
CA CYS A 146 2.95 15.20 -8.79
C CYS A 146 1.47 14.79 -8.87
N ILE A 147 0.82 15.09 -9.98
CA ILE A 147 -0.56 14.69 -10.26
C ILE A 147 -0.58 13.94 -11.59
N GLN A 148 -1.05 12.69 -11.60
CA GLN A 148 -1.10 11.87 -12.83
C GLN A 148 0.28 11.74 -13.51
N CYS A 149 1.35 11.62 -12.72
CA CYS A 149 2.69 11.31 -13.22
C CYS A 149 2.94 9.79 -13.17
N TRP A 150 3.93 9.29 -13.92
CA TRP A 150 4.15 7.85 -13.96
C TRP A 150 5.60 7.41 -14.17
N ALA A 151 5.88 6.17 -13.74
CA ALA A 151 7.05 5.39 -14.14
C ALA A 151 6.58 4.06 -14.70
N LYS A 152 6.99 3.74 -15.93
CA LYS A 152 6.49 2.55 -16.65
C LYS A 152 7.61 1.81 -17.38
N GLY A 153 7.63 0.49 -17.30
CA GLY A 153 8.57 -0.30 -18.10
C GLY A 153 10.03 -0.02 -17.75
N VAL A 154 10.30 0.49 -16.54
CA VAL A 154 11.65 0.84 -16.12
C VAL A 154 12.33 -0.37 -15.48
N ARG A 155 13.65 -0.45 -15.66
CA ARG A 155 14.51 -1.31 -14.85
C ARG A 155 15.33 -0.43 -13.92
N VAL A 156 15.22 -0.62 -12.62
CA VAL A 156 16.00 0.14 -11.65
C VAL A 156 16.85 -0.82 -10.84
N LEU A 157 18.17 -0.66 -10.92
CA LEU A 157 19.17 -1.51 -10.26
C LEU A 157 19.87 -0.72 -9.16
N ASN A 158 20.06 -1.39 -8.03
CA ASN A 158 20.69 -0.86 -6.82
C ASN A 158 19.92 0.37 -6.34
N ALA A 159 18.90 0.15 -5.50
CA ALA A 159 18.15 1.20 -4.84
C ALA A 159 19.14 2.17 -4.22
N SER A 160 18.80 3.45 -4.27
CA SER A 160 19.48 4.52 -3.57
C SER A 160 19.64 4.27 -2.06
N SER A 161 20.13 5.27 -1.31
CA SER A 161 20.26 5.13 0.14
C SER A 161 18.92 4.92 0.87
N ARG A 162 17.78 5.14 0.19
CA ARG A 162 16.43 5.01 0.75
C ARG A 162 15.49 4.15 -0.08
N ASN A 163 15.24 4.51 -1.35
CA ASN A 163 14.25 3.80 -2.17
C ASN A 163 14.56 3.78 -3.69
N HIS A 164 13.91 2.89 -4.45
CA HIS A 164 13.95 2.97 -5.91
C HIS A 164 13.03 4.08 -6.43
N VAL A 165 11.78 4.09 -6.00
CA VAL A 165 10.80 5.12 -6.38
C VAL A 165 10.20 5.75 -5.15
N TRP A 166 10.20 7.09 -5.11
CA TRP A 166 9.51 7.84 -4.08
C TRP A 166 8.30 8.56 -4.66
N LEU A 167 7.11 8.17 -4.19
CA LEU A 167 5.86 8.89 -4.41
C LEU A 167 5.66 9.86 -3.24
N TYR A 168 6.14 11.09 -3.39
CA TYR A 168 6.07 12.12 -2.36
C TYR A 168 5.02 13.18 -2.72
N GLN A 169 3.95 13.32 -1.94
CA GLN A 169 2.89 14.30 -2.22
C GLN A 169 2.28 14.09 -3.62
N CYS A 170 1.96 12.82 -3.92
CA CYS A 170 1.46 12.38 -5.23
C CYS A 170 -0.04 12.10 -5.20
N ASN A 171 -0.74 12.54 -6.25
CA ASN A 171 -2.14 12.25 -6.48
C ASN A 171 -2.32 11.54 -7.84
N HIS A 172 -2.96 10.38 -7.85
CA HIS A 172 -3.21 9.60 -9.07
C HIS A 172 -1.94 9.28 -9.89
N CYS A 173 -0.78 9.14 -9.24
CA CYS A 173 0.45 8.73 -9.92
C CYS A 173 0.52 7.20 -10.06
N GLU A 174 1.24 6.72 -11.07
CA GLU A 174 1.32 5.28 -11.40
C GLU A 174 2.77 4.78 -11.51
N VAL A 175 3.09 3.67 -10.85
CA VAL A 175 4.32 2.91 -11.09
C VAL A 175 3.92 1.53 -11.58
N ARG A 176 4.23 1.21 -12.84
CA ARG A 176 3.75 -0.02 -13.46
C ARG A 176 4.76 -0.75 -14.33
N ASP A 177 4.49 -2.04 -14.53
CA ASP A 177 5.20 -2.88 -15.52
C ASP A 177 6.73 -2.78 -15.40
N SER A 178 7.28 -2.65 -14.18
CA SER A 178 8.70 -2.34 -13.97
C SER A 178 9.44 -3.42 -13.16
N TYR A 179 10.77 -3.38 -13.19
CA TYR A 179 11.64 -4.30 -12.46
C TYR A 179 12.59 -3.54 -11.54
N PHE A 180 12.56 -3.89 -10.26
CA PHE A 180 13.38 -3.34 -9.19
C PHE A 180 14.28 -4.43 -8.62
N TYR A 181 15.58 -4.14 -8.54
CA TYR A 181 16.56 -5.09 -8.04
C TYR A 181 17.60 -4.45 -7.11
N GLY A 182 17.72 -5.04 -5.93
CA GLY A 182 18.79 -4.84 -4.97
C GLY A 182 18.76 -3.48 -4.28
N SER A 183 19.16 -3.39 -3.02
CA SER A 183 19.26 -2.12 -2.28
C SER A 183 20.73 -1.74 -1.97
N ALA A 184 21.18 -0.52 -2.30
CA ALA A 184 22.62 -0.16 -2.24
C ALA A 184 23.23 -0.09 -0.83
N ASN A 185 22.41 0.02 0.22
CA ASN A 185 22.88 0.14 1.62
C ASN A 185 23.02 -1.21 2.35
N GLY A 186 23.07 -2.33 1.65
CA GLY A 186 23.36 -3.64 2.28
C GLY A 186 22.25 -4.12 3.20
N ALA A 187 20.99 -3.93 2.79
CA ALA A 187 19.81 -4.42 3.47
C ALA A 187 19.59 -3.90 4.91
N GLY A 188 19.63 -2.57 5.03
CA GLY A 188 19.29 -1.83 6.24
C GLY A 188 17.78 -1.54 6.37
N SER A 189 17.38 -0.93 7.50
CA SER A 189 15.97 -0.66 7.83
C SER A 189 15.26 0.40 6.97
N THR A 190 16.00 1.12 6.11
CA THR A 190 15.47 2.18 5.23
C THR A 190 15.85 1.92 3.77
N SER A 191 15.48 0.75 3.26
CA SER A 191 15.77 0.32 1.88
C SER A 191 14.52 -0.22 1.22
N TYR A 192 13.83 0.62 0.44
CA TYR A 192 12.50 0.33 -0.09
C TYR A 192 12.49 0.21 -1.61
N GLY A 193 11.62 -0.63 -2.16
CA GLY A 193 11.33 -0.62 -3.59
C GLY A 193 10.57 0.65 -3.96
N ILE A 194 9.29 0.69 -3.65
CA ILE A 194 8.44 1.87 -3.83
C ILE A 194 7.99 2.38 -2.48
N GLU A 195 8.23 3.66 -2.23
CA GLU A 195 7.84 4.35 -1.01
C GLU A 195 6.75 5.37 -1.29
N PHE A 196 5.66 5.29 -0.53
CA PHE A 196 4.60 6.29 -0.50
C PHE A 196 4.85 7.24 0.67
N ALA A 197 4.74 8.53 0.43
CA ALA A 197 4.81 9.56 1.46
C ALA A 197 3.79 10.65 1.14
N GLN A 198 2.73 10.74 1.95
CA GLN A 198 1.64 11.70 1.75
C GLN A 198 1.01 11.54 0.36
N THR A 199 0.32 10.45 0.09
CA THR A 199 -0.19 10.11 -1.25
C THR A 199 -1.70 9.95 -1.26
N ASP A 200 -2.26 9.93 -2.47
CA ASP A 200 -3.69 9.74 -2.64
C ASP A 200 -4.02 9.14 -4.01
N GLY A 201 -4.77 8.04 -4.01
CA GLY A 201 -5.24 7.37 -5.23
C GLY A 201 -4.13 6.98 -6.20
N CYS A 202 -2.91 6.74 -5.72
CA CYS A 202 -1.79 6.28 -6.54
C CYS A 202 -1.94 4.79 -6.86
N LYS A 203 -1.29 4.33 -7.92
CA LYS A 203 -1.35 2.94 -8.35
C LYS A 203 0.04 2.33 -8.54
N VAL A 204 0.29 1.19 -7.91
CA VAL A 204 1.51 0.40 -8.08
C VAL A 204 1.10 -0.96 -8.64
N GLU A 205 1.34 -1.18 -9.93
CA GLU A 205 0.74 -2.29 -10.68
C GLU A 205 1.74 -3.13 -11.49
N ASN A 206 1.67 -4.46 -11.39
CA ASN A 206 2.40 -5.36 -12.30
C ASN A 206 3.94 -5.16 -12.30
N ASN A 207 4.51 -4.84 -11.14
CA ASN A 207 5.95 -4.71 -10.97
C ASN A 207 6.58 -5.99 -10.41
N ILE A 208 7.88 -6.15 -10.67
CA ILE A 208 8.72 -7.23 -10.15
C ILE A 208 9.73 -6.63 -9.19
N PHE A 209 9.78 -7.15 -7.97
CA PHE A 209 10.76 -6.80 -6.95
C PHE A 209 11.61 -8.04 -6.65
N GLN A 210 12.92 -7.92 -6.76
CA GLN A 210 13.84 -9.01 -6.50
C GLN A 210 15.01 -8.51 -5.66
N HIS A 211 15.41 -9.25 -4.63
CA HIS A 211 16.55 -8.85 -3.80
C HIS A 211 16.35 -7.49 -3.11
N GLU A 212 15.08 -7.10 -2.92
CA GLU A 212 14.70 -5.91 -2.19
C GLU A 212 14.65 -6.19 -0.70
N THR A 213 14.94 -5.16 0.08
CA THR A 213 14.79 -5.25 1.54
C THR A 213 13.32 -5.14 1.96
N LEU A 214 12.56 -4.23 1.37
CA LEU A 214 11.12 -4.15 1.57
C LEU A 214 10.49 -3.61 0.28
N PRO A 215 9.77 -4.44 -0.50
CA PRO A 215 9.33 -4.10 -1.85
C PRO A 215 8.43 -2.86 -1.93
N ILE A 216 7.41 -2.75 -1.09
CA ILE A 216 6.45 -1.65 -1.13
C ILE A 216 6.19 -1.14 0.29
N ASN A 217 6.62 0.09 0.57
CA ASN A 217 6.41 0.73 1.86
C ASN A 217 5.41 1.87 1.75
N VAL A 218 4.30 1.80 2.49
CA VAL A 218 3.38 2.92 2.65
C VAL A 218 3.79 3.69 3.89
N ASN A 219 4.69 4.66 3.71
CA ASN A 219 5.38 5.39 4.76
C ASN A 219 4.88 6.83 4.87
N GLY A 220 3.59 6.99 5.07
CA GLY A 220 2.93 8.27 5.26
C GLY A 220 1.43 8.13 5.04
N SER A 221 0.67 9.18 5.32
CA SER A 221 -0.76 9.20 4.99
C SER A 221 -0.98 8.81 3.53
N ASP A 222 -1.86 7.85 3.32
CA ASP A 222 -2.30 7.41 2.00
C ASP A 222 -3.81 7.19 2.05
N VAL A 223 -4.54 7.72 1.06
CA VAL A 223 -5.97 7.45 0.93
C VAL A 223 -6.30 6.97 -0.46
N GLY A 224 -6.85 5.76 -0.55
CA GLY A 224 -7.45 5.24 -1.78
C GLY A 224 -6.49 4.73 -2.84
N SER A 225 -5.21 4.50 -2.50
CA SER A 225 -4.26 3.91 -3.45
C SER A 225 -4.53 2.43 -3.72
N VAL A 226 -3.99 1.94 -4.84
CA VAL A 226 -4.11 0.55 -5.29
C VAL A 226 -2.72 -0.05 -5.49
N ILE A 227 -2.43 -1.14 -4.79
CA ILE A 227 -1.23 -1.96 -4.96
C ILE A 227 -1.67 -3.30 -5.54
N ALA A 228 -1.43 -3.53 -6.83
CA ALA A 228 -2.00 -4.68 -7.50
C ALA A 228 -1.06 -5.47 -8.42
N HIS A 229 -1.22 -6.78 -8.47
CA HIS A 229 -0.51 -7.67 -9.40
C HIS A 229 1.03 -7.56 -9.37
N ASN A 230 1.60 -7.11 -8.26
CA ASN A 230 3.05 -7.07 -8.08
C ASN A 230 3.57 -8.44 -7.64
N PHE A 231 4.78 -8.75 -8.08
CA PHE A 231 5.51 -9.96 -7.69
C PHE A 231 6.76 -9.57 -6.89
N SER A 232 6.98 -10.19 -5.73
CA SER A 232 8.20 -9.96 -4.94
C SER A 232 8.86 -11.26 -4.52
N ILE A 233 10.16 -11.38 -4.71
CA ILE A 233 10.93 -12.59 -4.38
C ILE A 233 12.31 -12.22 -3.85
N ASP A 234 12.95 -13.15 -3.13
CA ASP A 234 14.32 -13.00 -2.66
C ASP A 234 14.45 -11.79 -1.72
N ASP A 235 13.78 -11.80 -0.56
CA ASP A 235 13.95 -10.75 0.44
C ASP A 235 15.41 -10.71 0.94
N ASN A 236 16.01 -9.53 0.86
CA ASN A 236 17.41 -9.30 1.21
C ASN A 236 17.59 -8.74 2.62
N TYR A 237 16.54 -8.44 3.41
CA TYR A 237 16.69 -7.78 4.71
C TYR A 237 17.73 -8.48 5.62
N THR A 238 18.75 -7.76 6.11
CA THR A 238 19.73 -8.34 7.04
C THR A 238 19.88 -7.55 8.33
N ALA A 239 19.31 -6.35 8.42
CA ALA A 239 19.53 -5.42 9.53
C ALA A 239 21.02 -5.23 9.86
N GLY A 240 21.87 -5.10 8.82
CA GLY A 240 23.33 -5.03 9.00
C GLY A 240 23.95 -6.31 9.58
N GLY A 241 23.32 -7.46 9.30
CA GLY A 241 23.72 -8.79 9.78
C GLY A 241 23.01 -9.28 11.05
N ALA A 242 22.22 -8.44 11.72
CA ALA A 242 21.52 -8.79 12.96
C ALA A 242 20.15 -9.47 12.75
N GLY A 243 19.59 -9.40 11.55
CA GLY A 243 18.25 -9.89 11.19
C GLY A 243 18.24 -10.82 9.99
N ASN A 244 19.28 -11.63 9.82
CA ASN A 244 19.42 -12.52 8.65
C ASN A 244 18.26 -13.51 8.47
N ASP A 245 17.58 -13.87 9.57
CA ASP A 245 16.42 -14.77 9.59
C ASP A 245 15.07 -14.03 9.58
N TRP A 246 15.06 -12.70 9.66
CA TRP A 246 13.85 -11.88 9.66
C TRP A 246 13.35 -11.65 8.24
N MET A 247 12.08 -11.96 8.00
CA MET A 247 11.39 -11.70 6.73
C MET A 247 10.76 -10.31 6.73
N GLN A 248 10.97 -9.56 5.65
CA GLN A 248 10.14 -8.40 5.34
C GLN A 248 8.97 -8.81 4.42
N PRO A 249 7.74 -8.32 4.67
CA PRO A 249 6.61 -8.60 3.81
C PRO A 249 6.73 -7.85 2.48
N THR A 250 5.88 -8.20 1.51
CA THR A 250 5.80 -7.49 0.23
C THR A 250 5.29 -6.06 0.40
N VAL A 251 4.29 -5.89 1.26
CA VAL A 251 3.65 -4.59 1.54
C VAL A 251 3.74 -4.31 3.04
N THR A 252 4.25 -3.14 3.40
CA THR A 252 4.21 -2.66 4.79
C THR A 252 3.43 -1.35 4.87
N LEU A 253 2.55 -1.24 5.86
CA LEU A 253 1.93 0.03 6.26
C LEU A 253 2.64 0.53 7.51
N HIS A 254 3.23 1.71 7.41
CA HIS A 254 4.32 2.14 8.27
C HIS A 254 4.09 3.54 8.85
N GLN A 255 2.88 4.11 8.76
CA GLN A 255 2.53 5.44 9.31
C GLN A 255 1.03 5.57 9.57
N ALA A 256 0.68 6.48 10.49
CA ALA A 256 -0.72 6.84 10.72
C ALA A 256 -1.39 7.43 9.47
N GLY A 257 -2.71 7.27 9.39
CA GLY A 257 -3.52 7.96 8.37
C GLY A 257 -3.54 7.27 7.02
N ILE A 258 -3.07 6.03 6.94
CA ILE A 258 -3.27 5.15 5.78
C ILE A 258 -4.66 4.54 5.86
N ALA A 259 -5.46 4.77 4.84
CA ALA A 259 -6.81 4.24 4.77
C ALA A 259 -7.33 4.04 3.36
N MET A 260 -8.38 3.21 3.22
CA MET A 260 -9.00 2.91 1.92
C MET A 260 -8.02 2.31 0.89
N LEU A 261 -6.93 1.69 1.36
CA LEU A 261 -5.93 1.06 0.51
C LEU A 261 -6.45 -0.28 0.00
N LEU A 262 -6.32 -0.51 -1.31
CA LEU A 262 -6.61 -1.81 -1.93
C LEU A 262 -5.30 -2.51 -2.30
N VAL A 263 -5.08 -3.69 -1.74
CA VAL A 263 -3.97 -4.59 -2.05
C VAL A 263 -4.55 -5.81 -2.77
N GLU A 264 -4.42 -5.88 -4.09
CA GLU A 264 -5.17 -6.86 -4.90
C GLU A 264 -4.30 -7.71 -5.85
N GLY A 265 -4.49 -9.02 -5.83
CA GLY A 265 -3.94 -9.88 -6.89
C GLY A 265 -2.42 -9.96 -6.92
N ASN A 266 -1.73 -9.55 -5.85
CA ASN A 266 -0.27 -9.62 -5.73
C ASN A 266 0.18 -11.06 -5.44
N SER A 267 1.45 -11.36 -5.71
CA SER A 267 2.07 -12.60 -5.25
C SER A 267 3.41 -12.31 -4.58
N GLY A 268 3.58 -12.79 -3.35
CA GLY A 268 4.75 -12.43 -2.57
C GLY A 268 4.78 -12.98 -1.15
N LEU A 269 5.54 -12.29 -0.30
CA LEU A 269 5.92 -12.71 1.04
C LEU A 269 4.84 -12.41 2.09
N GLY A 270 3.92 -11.48 1.81
CA GLY A 270 2.83 -11.12 2.72
C GLY A 270 2.63 -9.62 2.86
N MET A 271 1.89 -9.23 3.89
CA MET A 271 1.62 -7.86 4.26
C MET A 271 1.74 -7.66 5.77
N ASN A 272 2.36 -6.56 6.20
CA ASN A 272 2.30 -6.07 7.57
C ASN A 272 1.65 -4.68 7.62
N ALA A 273 0.78 -4.47 8.59
CA ALA A 273 0.31 -3.16 9.00
C ALA A 273 0.71 -2.96 10.44
N ASP A 274 1.85 -2.30 10.66
CA ASP A 274 2.47 -2.23 11.97
C ASP A 274 1.74 -1.27 12.91
N ASP A 275 2.10 -1.33 14.19
CA ASP A 275 1.70 -0.35 15.19
C ASP A 275 2.90 0.44 15.71
N VAL A 276 4.02 0.39 14.98
CA VAL A 276 5.26 1.08 15.33
C VAL A 276 5.15 2.56 15.05
N HIS A 277 4.49 2.91 13.95
CA HIS A 277 4.49 4.27 13.46
C HIS A 277 3.10 4.91 13.39
N GLY A 278 2.04 4.10 13.47
CA GLY A 278 0.70 4.64 13.64
C GLY A 278 -0.41 3.68 13.29
N SER A 279 -1.61 4.24 13.26
CA SER A 279 -2.84 3.46 13.06
C SER A 279 -3.33 3.43 11.61
N HIS A 280 -3.96 2.31 11.26
CA HIS A 280 -4.35 1.95 9.88
C HIS A 280 -5.85 1.60 9.83
N HIS A 281 -6.58 2.01 8.78
CA HIS A 281 -8.03 1.78 8.72
C HIS A 281 -8.53 1.40 7.33
N PHE A 282 -9.59 0.58 7.24
CA PHE A 282 -10.26 0.29 5.95
C PHE A 282 -9.33 -0.28 4.87
N ILE A 283 -8.40 -1.14 5.27
CA ILE A 283 -7.47 -1.81 4.36
C ILE A 283 -8.18 -3.01 3.72
N THR A 284 -8.06 -3.19 2.41
CA THR A 284 -8.65 -4.34 1.72
C THR A 284 -7.58 -5.16 1.03
N GLU A 285 -7.39 -6.40 1.46
CA GLU A 285 -6.59 -7.41 0.78
C GLU A 285 -7.49 -8.35 -0.01
N PHE A 286 -7.36 -8.36 -1.34
CA PHE A 286 -8.24 -9.14 -2.20
C PHE A 286 -7.46 -10.01 -3.20
N ARG A 287 -7.76 -11.31 -3.25
CA ARG A 287 -7.17 -12.24 -4.24
C ARG A 287 -5.64 -12.22 -4.28
N ASN A 288 -4.94 -11.95 -3.18
CA ASN A 288 -3.49 -12.06 -3.12
C ASN A 288 -3.05 -13.52 -2.93
N HIS A 289 -1.88 -13.86 -3.46
CA HIS A 289 -1.19 -15.12 -3.23
C HIS A 289 0.04 -14.87 -2.35
N TRP A 290 -0.15 -14.98 -1.04
CA TRP A 290 0.92 -14.83 -0.05
C TRP A 290 1.49 -16.20 0.30
N TYR A 291 2.77 -16.41 0.02
CA TYR A 291 3.43 -17.70 0.26
C TYR A 291 4.49 -17.63 1.35
N GLY A 292 4.93 -16.44 1.75
CA GLY A 292 5.84 -16.23 2.87
C GLY A 292 7.28 -16.61 2.56
N ASP A 293 7.93 -17.30 3.50
CA ASP A 293 9.38 -17.57 3.58
C ASP A 293 10.02 -18.27 2.37
N ILE A 294 9.22 -18.71 1.40
CA ILE A 294 9.75 -19.41 0.23
C ILE A 294 10.60 -18.45 -0.60
N TRP A 295 11.75 -18.96 -1.06
CA TRP A 295 12.58 -18.34 -2.08
C TRP A 295 13.43 -17.14 -1.62
N ASN A 296 13.50 -16.91 -0.31
CA ASN A 296 14.43 -15.94 0.28
C ASN A 296 15.86 -16.50 0.38
N ASN A 297 16.84 -15.64 0.12
CA ASN A 297 18.26 -15.94 0.30
C ASN A 297 18.94 -14.83 1.12
N PRO A 298 19.27 -15.08 2.41
CA PRO A 298 19.14 -16.35 3.14
C PRO A 298 17.70 -16.72 3.50
N VAL A 299 17.49 -17.99 3.89
CA VAL A 299 16.20 -18.49 4.38
C VAL A 299 15.77 -17.70 5.61
N LYS A 300 14.50 -17.27 5.61
CA LYS A 300 13.88 -16.54 6.72
C LYS A 300 13.04 -17.48 7.58
N ALA A 301 13.11 -17.31 8.89
CA ALA A 301 12.40 -18.15 9.87
C ALA A 301 11.63 -17.33 10.92
N SER A 302 11.92 -16.04 11.02
CA SER A 302 11.31 -15.07 11.94
C SER A 302 10.48 -14.06 11.16
N ASN A 303 9.41 -13.55 11.77
CA ASN A 303 8.44 -12.65 11.16
C ASN A 303 7.78 -13.21 9.90
N THR A 304 7.54 -14.53 9.85
CA THR A 304 7.04 -15.19 8.64
C THR A 304 5.52 -15.27 8.54
N THR A 305 4.77 -14.60 9.44
CA THR A 305 3.32 -14.44 9.31
C THR A 305 2.99 -13.78 7.98
N LEU A 306 1.96 -14.26 7.28
CA LEU A 306 1.63 -13.74 5.95
C LEU A 306 0.85 -12.43 6.00
N ILE A 307 -0.08 -12.33 6.94
CA ILE A 307 -0.91 -11.14 7.13
C ILE A 307 -0.80 -10.77 8.60
N HIS A 308 -0.09 -9.68 8.86
CA HIS A 308 0.12 -9.16 10.19
C HIS A 308 -0.63 -7.84 10.31
N LEU A 309 -1.70 -7.86 11.11
CA LEU A 309 -2.49 -6.67 11.42
C LEU A 309 -2.23 -6.32 12.88
N GLU A 310 -1.23 -5.50 13.16
CA GLU A 310 -0.87 -5.14 14.53
C GLU A 310 -1.96 -4.26 15.18
N ALA A 311 -1.77 -3.91 16.45
CA ALA A 311 -2.75 -3.10 17.18
C ALA A 311 -3.11 -1.81 16.41
N TRP A 312 -4.35 -1.34 16.55
CA TRP A 312 -4.83 -0.13 15.87
C TRP A 312 -4.99 -0.22 14.33
N THR A 313 -4.81 -1.40 13.74
CA THR A 313 -5.21 -1.69 12.35
C THR A 313 -6.65 -2.21 12.29
N ARG A 314 -7.64 -1.33 12.09
CA ARG A 314 -9.08 -1.69 12.24
C ARG A 314 -9.86 -1.63 10.93
N PHE A 315 -10.96 -2.36 10.87
CA PHE A 315 -11.86 -2.42 9.70
C PHE A 315 -11.19 -2.95 8.42
N SER A 316 -10.24 -3.87 8.56
CA SER A 316 -9.60 -4.52 7.40
C SER A 316 -10.49 -5.59 6.79
N ASN A 317 -10.45 -5.75 5.46
CA ASN A 317 -11.16 -6.78 4.72
C ASN A 317 -10.16 -7.71 4.04
N ILE A 318 -10.06 -8.96 4.49
CA ILE A 318 -9.17 -9.99 3.97
C ILE A 318 -10.02 -11.00 3.20
N LEU A 319 -10.05 -10.86 1.87
CA LEU A 319 -11.07 -11.47 1.02
C LEU A 319 -10.46 -12.31 -0.10
N GLY A 320 -10.89 -13.56 -0.25
CA GLY A 320 -10.58 -14.35 -1.45
C GLY A 320 -9.10 -14.65 -1.69
N ASN A 321 -8.24 -14.51 -0.69
CA ASN A 321 -6.79 -14.71 -0.83
C ASN A 321 -6.44 -16.22 -0.85
N VAL A 322 -5.26 -16.55 -1.38
CA VAL A 322 -4.66 -17.88 -1.34
C VAL A 322 -3.41 -17.81 -0.49
N LEU A 323 -3.45 -18.44 0.69
CA LEU A 323 -2.52 -18.15 1.77
C LEU A 323 -1.70 -19.38 2.18
N GLY A 324 -0.39 -19.21 2.17
CA GLY A 324 0.58 -20.09 2.78
C GLY A 324 1.16 -21.15 1.85
N ARG A 325 2.32 -21.65 2.28
CA ARG A 325 2.97 -22.83 1.73
C ARG A 325 2.51 -24.08 2.49
N SER A 326 2.09 -25.10 1.75
CA SER A 326 1.81 -26.42 2.32
C SER A 326 3.02 -26.97 3.07
N GLY A 327 2.82 -27.35 4.34
CA GLY A 327 3.84 -27.96 5.19
C GLY A 327 4.71 -27.00 6.01
N TYR A 328 4.54 -25.67 5.87
CA TYR A 328 5.27 -24.70 6.69
C TYR A 328 4.40 -24.09 7.80
N TYR A 329 3.24 -23.56 7.43
CA TYR A 329 2.31 -22.95 8.38
C TYR A 329 1.53 -24.01 9.15
N THR A 330 1.34 -23.78 10.45
CA THR A 330 0.66 -24.72 11.37
C THR A 330 -0.50 -24.09 12.12
N THR A 331 -0.70 -22.77 11.98
CA THR A 331 -1.74 -22.03 12.70
C THR A 331 -2.48 -21.13 11.72
N TYR A 332 -3.81 -21.22 11.69
CA TYR A 332 -4.61 -20.36 10.81
C TYR A 332 -4.56 -18.90 11.28
N SER A 333 -4.93 -18.65 12.53
CA SER A 333 -4.96 -17.28 13.06
C SER A 333 -4.56 -17.24 14.52
N VAL A 334 -3.87 -16.18 14.93
CA VAL A 334 -3.62 -15.84 16.33
C VAL A 334 -4.13 -14.43 16.60
N ASP A 335 -4.74 -14.21 17.76
CA ASP A 335 -5.26 -12.91 18.17
C ASP A 335 -4.52 -12.41 19.41
N GLN A 336 -4.15 -11.14 19.38
CA GLN A 336 -3.39 -10.42 20.40
C GLN A 336 -2.07 -11.11 20.79
N ASN A 337 -1.45 -11.85 19.87
CA ASN A 337 -0.14 -12.47 20.06
C ASN A 337 0.54 -12.74 18.71
N THR A 338 1.87 -12.84 18.71
CA THR A 338 2.66 -13.17 17.53
C THR A 338 2.83 -14.68 17.36
N ASN A 339 3.04 -15.14 16.12
CA ASN A 339 3.40 -16.52 15.80
C ASN A 339 3.92 -16.62 14.37
N ASP A 340 5.22 -16.88 14.19
CA ASP A 340 5.85 -16.98 12.87
C ASP A 340 5.23 -18.05 11.95
N LYS A 341 4.52 -19.04 12.52
CA LYS A 341 3.84 -20.12 11.79
C LYS A 341 2.34 -19.88 11.61
N ALA A 342 1.86 -18.66 11.86
CA ALA A 342 0.49 -18.26 11.61
C ALA A 342 0.26 -17.77 10.17
N ILE A 343 -0.92 -18.01 9.62
CA ILE A 343 -1.36 -17.39 8.37
C ILE A 343 -1.73 -15.92 8.64
N ILE A 344 -2.45 -15.64 9.73
CA ILE A 344 -2.86 -14.29 10.14
C ILE A 344 -2.56 -14.04 11.63
N THR A 345 -2.03 -12.87 11.97
CA THR A 345 -2.02 -12.33 13.34
C THR A 345 -2.83 -11.03 13.40
N THR A 346 -3.50 -10.79 14.54
CA THR A 346 -4.32 -9.60 14.74
C THR A 346 -4.10 -8.98 16.12
N GLY A 347 -3.92 -7.67 16.20
CA GLY A 347 -4.03 -6.89 17.44
C GLY A 347 -2.92 -7.14 18.47
N ASP A 348 -1.86 -7.84 18.08
CA ASP A 348 -0.63 -7.90 18.86
C ASP A 348 0.15 -6.58 18.76
N PRO A 349 0.82 -6.16 19.85
CA PRO A 349 1.63 -4.96 19.84
C PRO A 349 3.08 -5.27 19.49
N ASP A 350 3.68 -4.50 18.59
CA ASP A 350 5.13 -4.35 18.50
C ASP A 350 5.57 -3.20 19.41
N ASN A 351 5.03 -2.00 19.17
CA ASN A 351 5.35 -0.76 19.90
C ASN A 351 4.12 -0.05 20.50
N SER A 352 2.90 -0.54 20.30
CA SER A 352 1.74 -0.06 21.05
C SER A 352 1.86 -0.40 22.55
N PRO A 353 1.39 0.46 23.47
CA PRO A 353 1.36 0.16 24.89
C PRO A 353 0.38 -0.99 25.24
N THR A 354 -0.51 -1.35 24.32
CA THR A 354 -1.58 -2.33 24.58
C THR A 354 -1.95 -3.16 23.37
N LYS A 355 -2.26 -4.43 23.61
CA LYS A 355 -2.95 -5.31 22.66
C LYS A 355 -4.34 -4.76 22.29
N ASP A 356 -4.80 -5.00 21.06
CA ASP A 356 -6.08 -4.50 20.56
C ASP A 356 -6.96 -5.58 19.92
N ALA A 357 -7.91 -6.12 20.67
CA ALA A 357 -8.87 -7.11 20.17
C ALA A 357 -9.85 -6.53 19.13
N ARG A 358 -9.92 -5.19 18.96
CA ARG A 358 -10.80 -4.57 17.97
C ARG A 358 -10.34 -4.84 16.55
N VAL A 359 -9.05 -5.09 16.33
CA VAL A 359 -8.51 -5.48 15.01
C VAL A 359 -9.28 -6.68 14.47
N LYS A 360 -9.33 -7.78 15.23
CA LYS A 360 -10.10 -8.97 14.85
C LYS A 360 -11.60 -8.74 14.86
N ALA A 361 -12.13 -8.02 15.86
CA ALA A 361 -13.58 -7.83 16.00
C ALA A 361 -14.20 -6.95 14.89
N THR A 362 -13.40 -6.10 14.25
CA THR A 362 -13.82 -5.23 13.14
C THR A 362 -13.36 -5.71 11.77
N GLY A 363 -12.46 -6.69 11.72
CA GLY A 363 -11.97 -7.29 10.49
C GLY A 363 -12.98 -8.24 9.84
N MET A 364 -13.02 -8.25 8.51
CA MET A 364 -13.77 -9.22 7.71
C MET A 364 -12.80 -10.22 7.07
N PHE A 365 -12.98 -11.50 7.35
CA PHE A 365 -12.24 -12.58 6.70
C PHE A 365 -13.23 -13.49 5.97
N TRP A 366 -13.15 -13.54 4.64
CA TRP A 366 -14.15 -14.22 3.83
C TRP A 366 -13.57 -14.80 2.55
N GLY A 367 -13.73 -16.10 2.35
CA GLY A 367 -13.33 -16.77 1.12
C GLY A 367 -11.82 -16.96 0.96
N ASN A 368 -11.04 -16.81 2.03
CA ASN A 368 -9.61 -17.11 1.94
C ASN A 368 -9.42 -18.63 1.89
N TYR A 369 -8.65 -19.12 0.92
CA TYR A 369 -8.05 -20.45 0.99
C TYR A 369 -6.76 -20.36 1.80
N ASP A 370 -6.56 -21.29 2.73
CA ASP A 370 -5.31 -21.37 3.48
C ASP A 370 -4.78 -22.81 3.57
N THR A 371 -3.46 -22.96 3.65
CA THR A 371 -2.81 -24.28 3.68
C THR A 371 -2.90 -24.99 5.03
N VAL A 372 -3.27 -24.31 6.12
CA VAL A 372 -3.38 -24.94 7.46
C VAL A 372 -4.68 -25.72 7.56
N THR A 373 -5.78 -25.12 7.11
CA THR A 373 -7.09 -25.76 7.07
C THR A 373 -7.33 -26.53 5.77
N ALA A 374 -6.47 -26.29 4.76
CA ALA A 374 -6.52 -26.89 3.44
C ALA A 374 -7.89 -26.73 2.76
N ALA A 375 -8.59 -25.64 3.06
CA ALA A 375 -9.94 -25.36 2.60
C ALA A 375 -10.17 -23.87 2.43
N THR A 376 -11.16 -23.51 1.61
CA THR A 376 -11.69 -22.14 1.56
C THR A 376 -12.60 -21.87 2.75
N ARG A 377 -12.38 -20.74 3.42
CA ARG A 377 -13.12 -20.34 4.63
C ARG A 377 -14.27 -19.39 4.33
N TRP A 378 -15.47 -19.94 4.16
CA TRP A 378 -16.72 -19.19 4.05
C TRP A 378 -17.46 -19.18 5.39
N ASN A 379 -16.86 -18.55 6.39
CA ASN A 379 -17.36 -18.58 7.77
C ASN A 379 -18.06 -17.26 8.15
N ALA A 380 -19.37 -17.31 8.37
CA ALA A 380 -20.14 -16.12 8.73
C ALA A 380 -19.70 -15.48 10.06
N SER A 381 -19.09 -16.25 10.97
CA SER A 381 -18.57 -15.71 12.24
C SER A 381 -17.29 -14.89 12.07
N GLU A 382 -16.66 -14.94 10.88
CA GLU A 382 -15.48 -14.14 10.53
C GLU A 382 -15.86 -12.86 9.79
N VAL A 383 -17.16 -12.54 9.71
CA VAL A 383 -17.68 -11.29 9.17
C VAL A 383 -18.15 -10.41 10.33
N PRO A 384 -17.77 -9.12 10.38
CA PRO A 384 -18.09 -8.23 11.49
C PRO A 384 -19.52 -7.67 11.35
N SER A 385 -20.52 -8.52 11.16
CA SER A 385 -21.90 -8.08 10.88
C SER A 385 -22.65 -7.55 12.12
N GLY A 386 -22.10 -7.77 13.31
CA GLY A 386 -22.70 -7.36 14.59
C GLY A 386 -22.14 -6.06 15.18
N ILE A 387 -21.17 -5.40 14.53
CA ILE A 387 -20.62 -4.13 15.03
C ILE A 387 -21.57 -2.97 14.69
N THR A 388 -21.49 -1.88 15.46
CA THR A 388 -22.39 -0.73 15.30
C THR A 388 -22.06 0.11 14.08
N ASN A 389 -20.79 0.47 13.91
CA ASN A 389 -20.32 1.35 12.85
C ASN A 389 -19.49 0.55 11.85
N PHE A 390 -19.66 0.85 10.56
CA PHE A 390 -18.89 0.23 9.46
C PHE A 390 -19.02 -1.29 9.37
N ALA A 391 -20.16 -1.85 9.79
CA ALA A 391 -20.41 -3.28 9.70
C ALA A 391 -20.48 -3.77 8.25
N ASN A 392 -19.90 -4.94 7.99
CA ASN A 392 -20.10 -5.67 6.75
C ASN A 392 -21.22 -6.70 6.92
N PRO A 393 -22.25 -6.73 6.03
CA PRO A 393 -23.22 -7.81 6.05
C PRO A 393 -22.56 -9.13 5.63
N VAL A 394 -23.02 -10.24 6.19
CA VAL A 394 -22.60 -11.57 5.72
C VAL A 394 -23.00 -11.74 4.25
N PRO A 395 -22.05 -12.03 3.34
CA PRO A 395 -22.38 -12.23 1.93
C PRO A 395 -23.38 -13.37 1.72
N GLY A 396 -24.41 -13.13 0.90
CA GLY A 396 -25.45 -14.12 0.62
C GLY A 396 -25.04 -15.26 -0.33
N ASN A 397 -23.85 -15.16 -0.93
CA ASN A 397 -23.25 -16.18 -1.78
C ASN A 397 -21.71 -16.09 -1.70
N GLN A 398 -21.04 -17.01 -2.39
CA GLN A 398 -19.58 -17.14 -2.40
C GLN A 398 -18.94 -16.56 -3.67
N ASN A 399 -19.67 -15.71 -4.41
CA ASN A 399 -19.15 -15.11 -5.64
C ASN A 399 -18.23 -13.94 -5.28
N LEU A 400 -17.04 -13.96 -5.87
CA LEU A 400 -16.06 -12.89 -5.76
C LEU A 400 -15.92 -12.20 -7.12
N PRO A 401 -15.92 -10.86 -7.21
CA PRO A 401 -15.62 -10.19 -8.48
C PRO A 401 -14.21 -10.52 -8.95
N ALA A 402 -13.90 -10.28 -10.22
CA ALA A 402 -12.54 -10.47 -10.72
C ALA A 402 -11.57 -9.44 -10.14
N SER A 403 -12.05 -8.23 -9.85
CA SER A 403 -11.29 -7.11 -9.29
C SER A 403 -12.23 -6.09 -8.62
N PHE A 404 -11.73 -5.33 -7.65
CA PHE A 404 -12.41 -4.17 -7.08
C PHE A 404 -12.05 -2.84 -7.76
N TYR A 405 -10.98 -2.78 -8.56
CA TYR A 405 -10.56 -1.55 -9.25
C TYR A 405 -10.61 -1.65 -10.79
N LEU A 406 -10.65 -2.87 -11.34
CA LEU A 406 -10.77 -3.10 -12.79
C LEU A 406 -12.15 -3.64 -13.15
N SER A 407 -12.72 -3.11 -14.23
CA SER A 407 -13.98 -3.58 -14.79
C SER A 407 -13.83 -4.73 -15.79
N SER A 408 -12.60 -5.03 -16.23
CA SER A 408 -12.30 -6.07 -17.21
C SER A 408 -10.85 -6.54 -17.11
N LYS A 409 -10.54 -7.70 -17.72
CA LYS A 409 -9.19 -8.25 -17.80
C LYS A 409 -8.23 -7.23 -18.43
N PRO A 410 -7.17 -6.79 -17.73
CA PRO A 410 -6.24 -5.83 -18.29
C PRO A 410 -5.32 -6.51 -19.33
N SER A 411 -4.83 -5.73 -20.30
CA SER A 411 -4.09 -6.26 -21.45
C SER A 411 -2.78 -6.96 -21.07
N PHE A 412 -2.10 -6.50 -20.03
CA PHE A 412 -0.85 -7.10 -19.54
C PHE A 412 -1.05 -8.52 -18.98
N PHE A 413 -2.28 -8.98 -18.75
CA PHE A 413 -2.53 -10.39 -18.44
C PHE A 413 -2.33 -11.32 -19.64
N GLY A 414 -2.37 -10.83 -20.88
CA GLY A 414 -2.19 -11.67 -22.07
C GLY A 414 -3.00 -12.96 -22.01
N THR A 415 -2.32 -14.10 -21.98
CA THR A 415 -2.92 -15.44 -21.88
C THR A 415 -3.16 -15.93 -20.45
N THR A 416 -2.61 -15.27 -19.43
CA THR A 416 -2.82 -15.62 -18.01
C THR A 416 -4.32 -15.54 -17.68
N PRO A 417 -4.90 -16.55 -16.98
CA PRO A 417 -6.28 -16.49 -16.51
C PRO A 417 -6.57 -15.24 -15.69
N TYR A 418 -7.79 -14.72 -15.80
CA TYR A 418 -8.23 -13.54 -15.04
C TYR A 418 -9.59 -13.81 -14.39
N PRO A 419 -9.70 -13.73 -13.05
CA PRO A 419 -8.61 -13.49 -12.09
C PRO A 419 -7.59 -14.65 -12.06
N ALA A 420 -6.34 -14.35 -11.72
CA ALA A 420 -5.27 -15.37 -11.62
C ALA A 420 -5.24 -16.07 -10.26
N VAL A 421 -5.80 -15.45 -9.22
CA VAL A 421 -5.73 -15.93 -7.84
C VAL A 421 -7.11 -15.88 -7.20
N GLY A 422 -7.44 -16.92 -6.44
CA GLY A 422 -8.59 -16.95 -5.55
C GLY A 422 -9.15 -18.35 -5.34
N PRO A 423 -10.04 -18.54 -4.36
CA PRO A 423 -10.60 -19.86 -4.02
C PRO A 423 -11.43 -20.49 -5.15
N ASP A 424 -11.97 -19.65 -6.04
CA ASP A 424 -12.76 -20.00 -7.21
C ASP A 424 -11.90 -20.30 -8.45
N VAL A 425 -10.60 -19.98 -8.39
CA VAL A 425 -9.63 -20.34 -9.43
C VAL A 425 -9.28 -21.82 -9.32
N THR A 426 -9.15 -22.50 -10.45
CA THR A 426 -8.78 -23.92 -10.53
C THR A 426 -7.73 -24.13 -11.61
N GLY A 427 -6.88 -25.15 -11.44
CA GLY A 427 -5.84 -25.54 -12.40
C GLY A 427 -4.54 -24.74 -12.32
N GLY A 428 -4.43 -23.83 -11.36
CA GLY A 428 -3.21 -23.09 -11.08
C GLY A 428 -2.10 -23.96 -10.49
N ASN A 429 -0.90 -23.38 -10.37
CA ASN A 429 0.29 -24.03 -9.81
C ASN A 429 0.50 -23.77 -8.30
N GLY A 430 -0.23 -22.82 -7.72
CA GLY A 430 -0.19 -22.57 -6.29
C GLY A 430 -1.06 -23.53 -5.46
N PRO A 431 -1.22 -23.26 -4.16
CA PRO A 431 -1.89 -24.16 -3.22
C PRO A 431 -3.27 -24.64 -3.70
N ALA A 432 -3.46 -25.97 -3.72
CA ALA A 432 -4.65 -26.66 -4.24
C ALA A 432 -5.12 -26.24 -5.66
N GLY A 433 -4.25 -25.59 -6.43
CA GLY A 433 -4.57 -25.09 -7.77
C GLY A 433 -5.34 -23.77 -7.81
N HIS A 434 -5.36 -23.03 -6.71
CA HIS A 434 -6.11 -21.76 -6.56
C HIS A 434 -5.37 -20.50 -7.02
N SER A 435 -4.12 -20.63 -7.49
CA SER A 435 -3.39 -19.50 -8.06
C SER A 435 -2.54 -19.92 -9.25
N TYR A 436 -2.63 -19.15 -10.33
CA TYR A 436 -1.68 -19.14 -11.43
C TYR A 436 -0.60 -18.09 -11.17
N TYR A 437 0.56 -18.24 -11.83
CA TYR A 437 1.51 -17.13 -11.94
C TYR A 437 0.84 -15.89 -12.53
N ILE A 438 0.87 -14.80 -11.78
CA ILE A 438 0.46 -13.47 -12.26
C ILE A 438 1.44 -13.00 -13.36
N PRO A 439 1.10 -11.99 -14.17
CA PRO A 439 1.95 -11.61 -15.31
C PRO A 439 3.38 -11.21 -14.91
N ALA A 440 3.55 -10.43 -13.84
CA ALA A 440 4.87 -10.10 -13.29
C ALA A 440 5.68 -11.35 -12.88
N GLU A 441 5.05 -12.30 -12.20
CA GLU A 441 5.67 -13.57 -11.78
C GLU A 441 6.03 -14.45 -13.00
N SER A 442 5.13 -14.56 -13.96
CA SER A 442 5.38 -15.29 -15.20
C SER A 442 6.50 -14.65 -16.03
N CYS A 443 6.57 -13.32 -16.10
CA CYS A 443 7.68 -12.60 -16.73
C CYS A 443 9.01 -12.97 -16.07
N TRP A 444 9.07 -12.95 -14.73
CA TRP A 444 10.28 -13.30 -14.00
C TRP A 444 10.76 -14.73 -14.30
N TYR A 445 9.88 -15.73 -14.15
CA TYR A 445 10.24 -17.14 -14.41
C TYR A 445 10.52 -17.42 -15.89
N ASN A 446 9.61 -16.99 -16.78
CA ASN A 446 9.56 -17.52 -18.14
C ASN A 446 10.28 -16.63 -19.16
N VAL A 447 10.34 -15.31 -18.94
CA VAL A 447 10.97 -14.36 -19.88
C VAL A 447 12.36 -13.95 -19.38
N MET A 448 12.45 -13.47 -18.14
CA MET A 448 13.71 -13.02 -17.53
C MET A 448 14.61 -14.18 -17.10
N LYS A 449 14.08 -15.41 -17.09
CA LYS A 449 14.79 -16.64 -16.70
C LYS A 449 15.29 -16.62 -15.25
N GLY A 450 14.49 -16.04 -14.38
CA GLY A 450 14.74 -16.06 -12.94
C GLY A 450 14.82 -17.48 -12.39
N VAL A 451 15.75 -17.69 -11.47
CA VAL A 451 15.97 -18.96 -10.78
C VAL A 451 15.94 -18.70 -9.29
N VAL A 452 15.03 -19.37 -8.59
CA VAL A 452 14.92 -19.32 -7.13
C VAL A 452 16.27 -19.63 -6.48
N GLY A 453 16.66 -18.81 -5.50
CA GLY A 453 17.93 -18.97 -4.78
C GLY A 453 19.16 -18.44 -5.52
N SER A 454 19.01 -17.96 -6.77
CA SER A 454 20.04 -17.18 -7.44
C SER A 454 19.85 -15.70 -7.11
N SER A 455 20.88 -15.07 -6.55
CA SER A 455 20.93 -13.61 -6.41
C SER A 455 21.62 -13.00 -7.63
N GLY A 456 20.98 -12.01 -8.25
CA GLY A 456 21.52 -11.35 -9.44
C GLY A 456 20.46 -10.58 -10.22
N ALA A 457 20.82 -9.38 -10.66
CA ALA A 457 19.98 -8.58 -11.54
C ALA A 457 19.76 -9.32 -12.86
N LEU A 458 18.52 -9.39 -13.31
CA LEU A 458 18.15 -10.02 -14.57
C LEU A 458 17.99 -8.99 -15.69
N ALA A 459 18.11 -9.46 -16.94
CA ALA A 459 17.69 -8.66 -18.08
C ALA A 459 16.17 -8.49 -18.03
N PHE A 460 15.71 -7.25 -18.16
CA PHE A 460 14.29 -6.91 -18.18
C PHE A 460 14.00 -6.03 -19.38
N ASP A 461 12.92 -6.37 -20.06
CA ASP A 461 12.28 -5.62 -21.12
C ASP A 461 10.77 -5.80 -20.95
N ALA A 462 10.08 -4.69 -20.67
CA ALA A 462 8.64 -4.70 -20.42
C ALA A 462 7.85 -5.13 -21.66
N ASP A 463 8.32 -4.80 -22.87
CA ASP A 463 7.66 -5.23 -24.10
C ASP A 463 7.80 -6.75 -24.26
N GLY A 464 8.98 -7.30 -24.02
CA GLY A 464 9.20 -8.74 -24.00
C GLY A 464 8.34 -9.49 -22.97
N CYS A 465 8.03 -8.86 -21.84
CA CYS A 465 7.22 -9.46 -20.78
C CYS A 465 5.71 -9.34 -20.98
N TYR A 466 5.24 -8.21 -21.52
CA TYR A 466 3.82 -7.84 -21.48
C TYR A 466 3.23 -7.50 -22.85
N ALA A 467 3.91 -7.80 -23.97
CA ALA A 467 3.42 -7.59 -25.34
C ALA A 467 2.21 -8.48 -25.70
N ALA A 468 1.07 -8.15 -25.11
CA ALA A 468 -0.26 -8.15 -25.68
C ALA A 468 -0.90 -6.74 -25.59
N SER A 469 -0.11 -5.70 -25.28
CA SER A 469 -0.54 -4.31 -25.10
C SER A 469 -0.83 -3.56 -26.41
N THR A 470 -1.43 -4.22 -27.41
CA THR A 470 -2.01 -3.51 -28.57
C THR A 470 -3.32 -2.82 -28.15
N GLY A 471 -3.21 -1.72 -27.42
CA GLY A 471 -4.39 -0.97 -26.94
C GLY A 471 -4.12 0.17 -25.97
N SER A 472 -2.87 0.58 -25.75
CA SER A 472 -2.59 1.72 -24.89
C SER A 472 -2.75 3.02 -25.70
N SER A 473 -3.91 3.69 -25.56
CA SER A 473 -4.06 5.08 -26.00
C SER A 473 -3.37 5.99 -24.97
N TYR A 474 -2.05 6.06 -25.02
CA TYR A 474 -1.28 7.01 -24.22
C TYR A 474 -0.44 7.89 -25.14
N VAL A 475 -0.25 9.13 -24.70
CA VAL A 475 0.49 10.18 -25.40
C VAL A 475 1.92 9.67 -25.63
N ALA A 476 2.37 9.70 -26.88
CA ALA A 476 3.75 9.33 -27.20
C ALA A 476 4.72 10.19 -26.38
N PRO A 477 5.84 9.62 -25.89
CA PRO A 477 6.79 10.36 -25.07
C PRO A 477 7.27 11.63 -25.82
N PRO A 478 7.48 12.76 -25.12
CA PRO A 478 7.94 13.98 -25.76
C PRO A 478 9.29 13.75 -26.44
N THR A 479 9.35 14.00 -27.74
CA THR A 479 10.61 13.98 -28.48
C THR A 479 11.30 15.34 -28.39
N GLY A 480 12.63 15.38 -28.23
CA GLY A 480 13.41 16.63 -28.28
C GLY A 480 13.69 17.30 -26.92
N ILE A 481 13.58 16.57 -25.82
CA ILE A 481 14.04 17.07 -24.50
C ILE A 481 15.57 17.12 -24.51
N VAL A 482 16.13 18.31 -24.29
CA VAL A 482 17.53 18.50 -23.89
C VAL A 482 17.54 18.54 -22.37
N ALA A 483 18.25 17.61 -21.74
CA ALA A 483 18.46 17.67 -20.29
C ALA A 483 19.23 18.96 -19.95
N ALA A 484 18.57 19.88 -19.25
CA ALA A 484 19.27 20.96 -18.58
C ALA A 484 19.87 20.37 -17.30
N VAL A 485 21.19 20.21 -17.29
CA VAL A 485 21.95 19.96 -16.08
C VAL A 485 22.30 21.35 -15.55
N ASP A 486 21.55 21.82 -14.56
CA ASP A 486 21.93 23.02 -13.78
C ASP A 486 22.89 22.63 -12.65
#